data_AF-A0A848TCG1-F1
#
_entry.id   AF-A0A848TCG1-F1
#
_cell.length_a   1.000
_cell.length_b   1.000
_cell.length_c   1.000
_cell.angle_alpha   90.00
_cell.angle_beta   90.00
_cell.angle_gamma   90.00
#
_symmetry.space_group_name_H-M   'P 1'
#
loop_
_entity.id
_entity.type
_entity.pdbx_description
1 polymer ?
#
loop_
_entity_poly.entity_id
_entity_poly.type
_entity_poly.pdbx_seq_one_letter_code
_entity_poly.pdbx_strand_id
1 'polypeptide(L)'
;MHDIRAIRENPAAFDAAMAKRGISGASSEILAIDAERRAKIAASEAAQADRNTASKEVGAAKAKGNEAEFERLRELVADKKDQIAQLEAEAKAEDERLRDILMGLPNLPYDDVPEG
;
A
#
# COMPACT_ATOMS: atom_id res chain seq x y z
N MET A 1 6.89 17.99 -5.39
CA MET A 1 6.06 16.76 -5.35
C MET A 1 4.88 17.07 -4.47
N HIS A 2 3.66 16.80 -4.94
CA HIS A 2 2.45 16.99 -4.14
C HIS A 2 2.40 16.00 -2.97
N ASP A 3 1.85 16.43 -1.84
CA ASP A 3 1.65 15.55 -0.69
C ASP A 3 0.39 14.70 -0.90
N ILE A 4 0.56 13.37 -0.95
CA ILE A 4 -0.55 12.42 -1.07
C ILE A 4 -1.58 12.57 0.07
N ARG A 5 -1.15 13.00 1.27
CA ARG A 5 -2.07 13.23 2.39
C ARG A 5 -3.02 14.38 2.09
N ALA A 6 -2.50 15.49 1.56
CA ALA A 6 -3.31 16.64 1.16
C ALA A 6 -4.33 16.28 0.07
N ILE A 7 -3.93 15.45 -0.91
CA ILE A 7 -4.83 14.97 -1.97
C ILE A 7 -5.92 14.07 -1.40
N ARG A 8 -5.60 13.24 -0.40
CA ARG A 8 -6.59 12.37 0.28
C ARG A 8 -7.59 13.16 1.12
N GLU A 9 -7.14 14.20 1.80
CA GLU A 9 -7.98 15.04 2.65
C GLU A 9 -8.92 15.93 1.84
N ASN A 10 -8.48 16.45 0.68
CA ASN A 10 -9.29 17.33 -0.15
C ASN A 10 -9.07 17.12 -1.66
N PRO A 11 -9.52 15.97 -2.22
CA PRO A 11 -9.32 15.65 -3.63
C PRO A 11 -10.03 16.61 -4.58
N ALA A 12 -11.19 17.13 -4.18
CA ALA A 12 -11.95 18.09 -4.98
C ALA A 12 -11.20 19.42 -5.14
N ALA A 13 -10.57 19.93 -4.07
CA ALA A 13 -9.75 21.13 -4.15
C ALA A 13 -8.50 20.91 -5.01
N PHE A 14 -7.87 19.74 -4.91
CA PHE A 14 -6.74 19.38 -5.76
C PHE A 14 -7.14 19.37 -7.24
N ASP A 15 -8.22 18.69 -7.61
CA ASP A 15 -8.70 18.65 -8.99
C ASP A 15 -9.10 20.03 -9.52
N ALA A 16 -9.72 20.88 -8.69
CA ALA A 16 -10.05 22.25 -9.08
C ALA A 16 -8.79 23.09 -9.38
N ALA A 17 -7.75 22.96 -8.56
CA ALA A 17 -6.48 23.65 -8.78
C ALA A 17 -5.71 23.11 -10.00
N MET A 18 -5.79 21.80 -10.26
CA MET A 18 -5.22 21.17 -11.44
C MET A 18 -5.98 21.51 -12.73
N ALA A 19 -7.30 21.72 -12.64
CA ALA A 19 -8.13 22.13 -13.77
C ALA A 19 -7.73 23.51 -14.30
N LYS A 20 -7.24 24.42 -13.44
CA LYS A 20 -6.63 25.71 -13.85
C LYS A 20 -5.41 25.53 -14.75
N ARG A 21 -4.81 24.33 -14.78
CA ARG A 21 -3.67 23.95 -15.62
C ARG A 21 -4.07 23.00 -16.76
N GLY A 22 -5.37 22.81 -16.99
CA GLY A 22 -5.91 21.91 -18.03
C GLY A 22 -5.88 20.43 -17.66
N ILE A 23 -5.62 20.08 -16.40
CA ILE A 23 -5.58 18.68 -15.92
C ILE A 23 -6.85 18.41 -15.11
N SER A 24 -7.66 17.45 -15.53
CA SER A 24 -8.92 17.11 -14.85
C SER A 24 -8.90 15.67 -14.31
N GLY A 25 -9.49 15.46 -13.13
CA GLY A 25 -9.68 14.14 -12.53
C GLY A 25 -8.40 13.43 -12.06
N ALA A 26 -7.29 14.16 -11.89
CA ALA A 26 -6.00 13.60 -11.48
C ALA A 26 -6.06 12.94 -10.10
N SER A 27 -6.89 13.45 -9.19
CA SER A 27 -7.02 12.88 -7.84
C SER A 27 -7.49 11.42 -7.85
N SER A 28 -8.36 11.04 -8.79
CA SER A 28 -9.00 9.72 -8.80
C SER A 28 -8.00 8.58 -8.99
N GLU A 29 -7.11 8.67 -9.97
CA GLU A 29 -6.06 7.68 -10.22
C GLU A 29 -5.05 7.63 -9.07
N ILE A 30 -4.64 8.79 -8.57
CA ILE A 30 -3.70 8.92 -7.44
C ILE A 30 -4.25 8.21 -6.20
N LEU A 31 -5.53 8.42 -5.88
CA LEU A 31 -6.18 7.81 -4.73
C LEU A 31 -6.40 6.32 -4.89
N ALA A 32 -6.66 5.83 -6.11
CA ALA A 32 -6.75 4.40 -6.38
C ALA A 32 -5.42 3.69 -6.09
N ILE A 33 -4.31 4.23 -6.61
CA ILE A 33 -2.96 3.68 -6.38
C ILE A 33 -2.59 3.73 -4.90
N ASP A 34 -2.85 4.86 -4.22
CA ASP A 34 -2.62 4.97 -2.78
C ASP A 34 -3.47 3.97 -1.97
N ALA A 35 -4.72 3.73 -2.36
CA ALA A 35 -5.56 2.73 -1.72
C ALA A 35 -5.01 1.31 -1.89
N GLU A 36 -4.61 0.93 -3.10
CA GLU A 36 -4.00 -0.36 -3.38
C GLU A 36 -2.69 -0.57 -2.61
N ARG A 37 -1.80 0.44 -2.63
CA ARG A 37 -0.56 0.44 -1.86
C ARG A 37 -0.81 0.18 -0.37
N ARG A 38 -1.74 0.93 0.24
CA ARG A 38 -2.07 0.77 1.67
C ARG A 38 -2.71 -0.59 1.96
N ALA A 39 -3.55 -1.09 1.06
CA ALA A 39 -4.16 -2.41 1.21
C ALA A 39 -3.08 -3.53 1.20
N LYS A 40 -2.10 -3.44 0.29
CA LYS A 40 -0.97 -4.38 0.23
C LYS A 40 -0.10 -4.33 1.49
N ILE A 41 0.18 -3.14 2.01
CA ILE A 41 0.91 -2.97 3.29
C ILE A 41 0.15 -3.62 4.43
N ALA A 42 -1.15 -3.30 4.59
CA ALA A 42 -1.97 -3.88 5.65
C ALA A 42 -2.08 -5.41 5.55
N ALA A 43 -2.18 -5.95 4.33
CA ALA A 43 -2.19 -7.38 4.08
C ALA A 43 -0.85 -8.04 4.45
N SER A 44 0.28 -7.37 4.18
CA SER A 44 1.61 -7.85 4.57
C SER A 44 1.75 -7.91 6.10
N GLU A 45 1.32 -6.86 6.80
CA GLU A 45 1.32 -6.80 8.26
C GLU A 45 0.44 -7.90 8.88
N ALA A 46 -0.74 -8.16 8.30
CA ALA A 46 -1.61 -9.25 8.72
C ALA A 46 -0.96 -10.63 8.50
N ALA A 47 -0.39 -10.87 7.32
CA ALA A 47 0.32 -12.12 7.03
C ALA A 47 1.54 -12.32 7.95
N GLN A 48 2.22 -11.23 8.31
CA GLN A 48 3.32 -11.21 9.26
C GLN A 48 2.86 -11.56 10.69
N ALA A 49 1.69 -11.09 11.11
CA ALA A 49 1.08 -11.48 12.38
C ALA A 49 0.70 -12.97 12.39
N ASP A 50 0.06 -13.47 11.30
CA ASP A 50 -0.29 -14.88 11.13
C ASP A 50 0.95 -15.78 11.22
N ARG A 51 2.02 -15.41 10.48
CA ARG A 51 3.29 -16.16 10.48
C ARG A 51 3.88 -16.26 11.88
N ASN A 52 3.85 -15.17 12.65
CA ASN A 52 4.38 -15.14 14.00
C ASN A 52 3.58 -16.02 14.96
N THR A 53 2.26 -16.05 14.81
CA THR A 53 1.39 -16.95 15.58
C THR A 53 1.66 -18.40 15.23
N ALA A 54 1.62 -18.75 13.93
CA ALA A 54 1.92 -20.10 13.46
C ALA A 54 3.31 -20.58 13.90
N SER A 55 4.32 -19.70 13.88
CA SER A 55 5.68 -20.05 14.33
C SER A 55 5.74 -20.44 15.82
N LYS A 56 4.92 -19.84 16.67
CA LYS A 56 4.81 -20.24 18.09
C LYS A 56 4.10 -21.59 18.23
N GLU A 57 3.07 -21.81 17.44
CA GLU A 57 2.29 -23.05 17.43
C GLU A 57 3.11 -24.24 16.91
N VAL A 58 4.02 -24.03 15.94
CA VAL A 58 4.98 -25.05 15.48
C VAL A 58 5.80 -25.61 16.66
N GLY A 59 6.33 -24.73 17.51
CA GLY A 59 7.09 -25.14 18.70
C GLY A 59 6.23 -25.94 19.68
N ALA A 60 4.98 -25.52 19.88
CA ALA A 60 4.05 -26.22 20.76
C ALA A 60 3.61 -27.58 20.20
N ALA A 61 3.37 -27.70 18.89
CA ALA A 61 3.01 -28.94 18.23
C ALA A 61 4.14 -29.97 18.32
N LYS A 62 5.39 -29.52 18.08
CA LYS A 62 6.59 -30.35 18.23
C LYS A 62 6.78 -30.85 19.66
N ALA A 63 6.59 -29.97 20.66
CA ALA A 63 6.70 -30.35 22.07
C ALA A 63 5.63 -31.37 22.50
N LYS A 64 4.45 -31.35 21.86
CA LYS A 64 3.35 -32.30 22.09
C LYS A 64 3.47 -33.59 21.27
N GLY A 65 4.45 -33.70 20.38
CA GLY A 65 4.59 -34.83 19.45
C GLY A 65 3.47 -34.93 18.40
N ASN A 66 2.78 -33.82 18.11
CA ASN A 66 1.74 -33.79 17.09
C ASN A 66 2.36 -33.48 15.72
N GLU A 67 2.83 -34.53 15.05
CA GLU A 67 3.55 -34.42 13.77
C GLU A 67 2.67 -33.85 12.64
N ALA A 68 1.40 -34.23 12.60
CA ALA A 68 0.48 -33.75 11.56
C ALA A 68 0.26 -32.22 11.66
N GLU A 69 0.07 -31.71 12.87
CA GLU A 69 -0.07 -30.26 13.08
C GLU A 69 1.25 -29.53 12.91
N PHE A 70 2.37 -30.15 13.29
CA PHE A 70 3.71 -29.60 13.07
C PHE A 70 3.98 -29.34 11.58
N GLU A 71 3.76 -30.34 10.72
CA GLU A 71 3.99 -30.19 9.28
C GLU A 71 3.04 -29.16 8.65
N ARG A 72 1.74 -29.21 8.99
CA ARG A 72 0.75 -28.22 8.52
C ARG A 72 1.17 -26.79 8.87
N LEU A 73 1.57 -26.55 10.13
CA LEU A 73 1.97 -25.21 10.57
C LEU A 73 3.29 -24.77 9.93
N ARG A 74 4.19 -25.71 9.62
CA ARG A 74 5.44 -25.41 8.93
C ARG A 74 5.22 -24.95 7.50
N GLU A 75 4.32 -25.63 6.77
CA GLU A 75 3.87 -25.22 5.44
C GLU A 75 3.24 -23.83 5.49
N LEU A 76 2.32 -23.59 6.44
CA LEU A 76 1.70 -22.28 6.62
C LEU A 76 2.73 -21.16 6.87
N VAL A 77 3.76 -21.42 7.67
CA VAL A 77 4.83 -20.44 7.92
C VAL A 77 5.62 -20.13 6.65
N ALA A 78 5.89 -21.14 5.81
CA ALA A 78 6.57 -20.96 4.53
C ALA A 78 5.70 -20.15 3.56
N ASP A 79 4.43 -20.52 3.39
CA ASP A 79 3.48 -19.84 2.52
C ASP A 79 3.32 -18.37 2.92
N LYS A 80 3.19 -18.10 4.23
CA LYS A 80 3.07 -16.73 4.74
C LYS A 80 4.33 -15.91 4.49
N LYS A 81 5.52 -16.54 4.54
CA LYS A 81 6.78 -15.85 4.21
C LYS A 81 6.79 -15.39 2.75
N ASP A 82 6.38 -16.27 1.83
CA ASP A 82 6.34 -15.95 0.40
C ASP A 82 5.27 -14.89 0.10
N GLN A 83 4.10 -15.00 0.75
CA GLN A 83 3.02 -14.01 0.67
C GLN A 83 3.48 -12.61 1.12
N ILE A 84 4.21 -12.53 2.25
CA ILE A 84 4.74 -11.26 2.75
C ILE A 84 5.70 -10.65 1.74
N ALA A 85 6.65 -11.43 1.21
CA ALA A 85 7.63 -10.95 0.24
C ALA A 85 6.95 -10.43 -1.04
N GLN A 86 5.91 -11.12 -1.51
CA GLN A 86 5.12 -10.68 -2.66
C GLN A 86 4.39 -9.36 -2.36
N LEU A 87 3.66 -9.27 -1.26
CA LEU A 87 2.89 -8.08 -0.89
C LEU A 87 3.79 -6.85 -0.67
N GLU A 88 4.97 -7.03 -0.09
CA GLU A 88 5.96 -5.96 0.05
C GLU A 88 6.50 -5.48 -1.29
N ALA A 89 6.79 -6.40 -2.21
CA ALA A 89 7.24 -6.06 -3.56
C ALA A 89 6.15 -5.31 -4.35
N GLU A 90 4.91 -5.77 -4.27
CA GLU A 90 3.77 -5.10 -4.91
C GLU A 90 3.49 -3.73 -4.29
N ALA A 91 3.55 -3.60 -2.96
CA ALA A 91 3.38 -2.31 -2.28
C ALA A 91 4.48 -1.32 -2.69
N LYS A 92 5.72 -1.79 -2.87
CA LYS A 92 6.83 -0.98 -3.36
C LYS A 92 6.61 -0.54 -4.81
N ALA A 93 6.12 -1.42 -5.67
CA ALA A 93 5.81 -1.06 -7.06
C ALA A 93 4.72 0.04 -7.13
N GLU A 94 3.68 -0.05 -6.28
CA GLU A 94 2.68 1.03 -6.21
C GLU A 94 3.23 2.32 -5.60
N ASP A 95 4.17 2.23 -4.65
CA ASP A 95 4.87 3.41 -4.12
C ASP A 95 5.66 4.14 -5.21
N GLU A 96 6.42 3.40 -6.02
CA GLU A 96 7.15 3.93 -7.17
C GLU A 96 6.21 4.55 -8.20
N ARG A 97 5.14 3.84 -8.58
CA ARG A 97 4.11 4.34 -9.50
C ARG A 97 3.44 5.62 -8.98
N LEU A 98 3.05 5.64 -7.71
CA LEU A 98 2.45 6.81 -7.06
C LEU A 98 3.43 8.00 -7.07
N ARG A 99 4.69 7.74 -6.73
CA ARG A 99 5.75 8.74 -6.70
C ARG A 99 5.98 9.35 -8.08
N ASP A 100 6.03 8.54 -9.12
CA ASP A 100 6.24 9.00 -10.50
C ASP A 100 5.10 9.89 -10.99
N ILE A 101 3.85 9.51 -10.71
CA ILE A 101 2.68 10.35 -11.02
C ILE A 101 2.79 11.68 -10.28
N LEU A 102 3.04 11.67 -8.97
CA LEU A 102 3.12 12.89 -8.15
C LEU A 102 4.29 13.81 -8.54
N MET A 103 5.38 13.26 -9.11
CA MET A 103 6.48 14.05 -9.66
C MET A 103 6.17 14.64 -11.03
N GLY A 104 5.38 13.95 -11.85
CA GLY A 104 4.99 14.41 -13.19
C GLY A 104 3.98 15.56 -13.18
N LEU A 105 3.32 15.81 -12.06
CA LEU A 105 2.30 16.87 -11.96
C LEU A 105 2.93 18.25 -11.74
N PRO A 106 2.43 19.30 -12.43
CA PRO A 106 2.84 20.68 -12.16
C PRO A 106 2.46 21.09 -10.74
N ASN A 107 3.17 22.08 -10.19
CA ASN A 107 2.79 22.67 -8.90
C ASN A 107 1.43 23.37 -8.99
N LEU A 108 0.71 23.40 -7.86
CA LEU A 108 -0.53 24.15 -7.75
C LEU A 108 -0.26 25.65 -8.00
N PRO A 109 -1.13 26.35 -8.75
CA PRO A 109 -1.06 27.80 -8.85
C PRO A 109 -1.29 28.45 -7.47
N TYR A 110 -0.63 29.57 -7.21
CA TYR A 110 -0.94 30.40 -6.04
C TYR A 110 -2.32 31.03 -6.20
N ASP A 111 -2.98 31.33 -5.08
CA ASP A 111 -4.35 31.89 -5.06
C ASP A 111 -4.46 33.21 -5.85
N ASP A 112 -3.39 34.00 -5.90
CA ASP A 112 -3.33 35.29 -6.58
C ASP A 112 -3.03 35.21 -8.09
N VAL A 113 -2.83 34.00 -8.65
CA VAL A 113 -2.56 33.84 -10.09
C VAL A 113 -3.89 33.89 -10.86
N PRO A 114 -4.07 34.86 -11.79
CA PRO A 114 -5.28 34.96 -12.60
C PRO A 114 -5.52 33.68 -13.40
N GLU A 115 -6.78 33.32 -13.60
CA GLU A 115 -7.15 32.22 -14.49
C GLU A 115 -6.90 32.65 -15.94
N GLY A 116 -6.07 31.89 -16.67
CA GLY A 116 -5.69 32.18 -18.06
C GLY A 116 -4.58 31.29 -18.59
#